data_AF-A0A838NXQ3-F1
#
_entry.id   AF-A0A838NXQ3-F1
#
_cell.length_a   1.000
_cell.length_b   1.000
_cell.length_c   1.000
_cell.angle_alpha   90.00
_cell.angle_beta   90.00
_cell.angle_gamma   90.00
#
_symmetry.space_group_name_H-M   'P 1'
#
loop_
_entity.id
_entity.type
_entity.pdbx_description
1 polymer ?
#
loop_
_entity_poly.entity_id
_entity_poly.type
_entity_poly.pdbx_seq_one_letter_code
_entity_poly.pdbx_strand_id
1 'polypeptide(L)'
;FFTVSAVLIFSVALDLILPSVVRRLGASGAAEQEAPYEATRAAFTRRAYGLLAGGSLGGPQEVLRFDSFADSSRVARLADWAGDSALIYPGATGAAIVRRGHSVAAPSLGGGLQRLAHAWSEQRLDIAWSTLPGDAKIVRTRDVRERVAALMPLFAQGSRVIPAYLGDTLIWVVELYSATNTYPLSRHYQIAGEERAYFRHSGTALLNVSTGRVTVVPAPGADPIAVAWRARFPANFRPGVPDLLDELTPAPRGPLAGSSGGAFTPGTDPAFRAEVTRLYSAMKSALSAGDLAAFGAFYDSLGAVVGRE
;
A
#
# COMPACT_ATOMS: atom_id res chain seq x y z
N PHE A 1 -36.52 -46.99 -58.02
CA PHE A 1 -35.25 -46.33 -57.69
C PHE A 1 -35.45 -45.03 -56.93
N PHE A 2 -36.23 -44.07 -57.43
CA PHE A 2 -36.48 -42.78 -56.76
C PHE A 2 -36.97 -42.88 -55.29
N THR A 3 -37.91 -43.78 -55.01
CA THR A 3 -38.45 -43.99 -53.65
C THR A 3 -37.40 -44.51 -52.66
N VAL A 4 -36.54 -45.43 -53.10
CA VAL A 4 -35.48 -45.99 -52.23
C VAL A 4 -34.41 -44.94 -51.95
N SER A 5 -34.00 -44.17 -52.95
CA SER A 5 -33.03 -43.08 -52.78
C SER A 5 -33.56 -41.96 -51.87
N ALA A 6 -34.84 -41.60 -51.98
CA ALA A 6 -35.46 -40.59 -51.13
C ALA A 6 -35.50 -41.02 -49.65
N VAL A 7 -35.84 -42.27 -49.38
CA VAL A 7 -35.84 -42.82 -48.01
C VAL A 7 -34.42 -42.88 -47.43
N LEU A 8 -33.42 -43.24 -48.24
CA LEU A 8 -32.03 -43.32 -47.80
C LEU A 8 -31.44 -41.94 -47.46
N ILE A 9 -31.71 -40.94 -48.31
CA ILE A 9 -31.28 -39.55 -48.06
C ILE A 9 -31.98 -38.99 -46.82
N PHE A 10 -33.27 -39.28 -46.64
CA PHE A 10 -34.00 -38.86 -45.44
C PHE A 10 -33.44 -39.50 -44.18
N SER A 11 -33.12 -40.80 -44.20
CA SER A 11 -32.52 -41.51 -43.06
C SER A 11 -31.16 -40.94 -42.68
N VAL A 12 -30.29 -40.67 -43.67
CA VAL A 12 -28.95 -40.09 -43.43
C VAL A 12 -29.06 -38.65 -42.92
N ALA A 13 -29.98 -37.86 -43.46
CA ALA A 13 -30.24 -36.51 -42.96
C ALA A 13 -30.77 -36.52 -41.52
N LEU A 14 -31.64 -37.49 -41.19
CA LEU A 14 -32.18 -37.65 -39.85
C LEU A 14 -31.07 -38.03 -38.87
N ASP A 15 -30.21 -39.00 -39.21
CA ASP A 15 -29.08 -39.43 -38.38
C ASP A 15 -28.03 -38.32 -38.15
N LEU A 16 -27.88 -37.38 -39.09
CA LEU A 16 -26.98 -36.22 -38.93
C LEU A 16 -27.60 -35.10 -38.09
N ILE A 17 -28.91 -34.88 -38.19
CA ILE A 17 -29.59 -33.72 -37.59
C ILE A 17 -30.13 -34.04 -36.18
N LEU A 18 -30.69 -35.23 -35.96
CA LEU A 18 -31.28 -35.62 -34.66
C LEU A 18 -30.30 -35.49 -33.49
N PRO A 19 -29.05 -35.98 -33.57
CA PRO A 19 -28.10 -35.88 -32.45
C PRO A 19 -27.80 -34.43 -32.09
N SER A 20 -27.77 -33.55 -33.09
CA SER A 20 -27.51 -32.12 -32.95
C SER A 20 -28.67 -31.42 -32.24
N VAL A 21 -29.91 -31.69 -32.67
CA VAL A 21 -31.13 -31.10 -32.11
C VAL A 21 -31.39 -31.61 -30.69
N VAL A 22 -31.23 -32.91 -30.45
CA VAL A 22 -31.38 -33.52 -29.12
C VAL A 22 -30.33 -32.97 -28.15
N ARG A 23 -29.08 -32.81 -28.59
CA ARG A 23 -28.02 -32.21 -27.76
C ARG A 23 -28.30 -30.74 -27.46
N ARG A 24 -28.85 -29.99 -28.42
CA ARG A 24 -29.21 -28.57 -28.24
C ARG A 24 -30.39 -28.39 -27.29
N LEU A 25 -31.44 -29.19 -27.45
CA LEU A 25 -32.63 -29.17 -26.60
C LEU A 25 -32.32 -29.64 -25.17
N GLY A 26 -31.50 -30.70 -25.04
CA GLY A 26 -31.00 -31.17 -23.75
C GLY A 26 -30.10 -30.15 -23.05
N ALA A 27 -29.23 -29.46 -23.81
CA ALA A 27 -28.39 -28.39 -23.26
C ALA A 27 -29.21 -27.17 -22.80
N SER A 28 -30.28 -26.80 -23.52
CA SER A 28 -31.18 -25.73 -23.07
C SER A 28 -31.97 -26.10 -21.81
N GLY A 29 -32.45 -27.34 -21.69
CA GLY A 29 -33.14 -27.80 -20.49
C GLY A 29 -32.24 -27.87 -19.25
N ALA A 30 -30.98 -28.30 -19.42
CA ALA A 30 -29.97 -28.28 -18.36
C ALA A 30 -29.64 -26.84 -17.94
N ALA A 31 -29.46 -25.92 -18.90
CA ALA A 31 -29.18 -24.52 -18.62
C ALA A 31 -30.32 -23.83 -17.84
N GLU A 32 -31.58 -24.15 -18.13
CA GLU A 32 -32.73 -23.63 -17.38
C GLU A 32 -32.78 -24.16 -15.94
N GLN A 33 -32.40 -25.42 -15.72
CA GLN A 33 -32.33 -26.02 -14.37
C GLN A 33 -31.16 -25.44 -13.55
N GLU A 34 -30.04 -25.15 -14.18
CA GLU A 34 -28.83 -24.61 -13.54
C GLU A 34 -28.91 -23.09 -13.30
N ALA A 35 -29.80 -22.38 -13.99
CA ALA A 35 -29.92 -20.92 -13.92
C ALA A 35 -30.10 -20.36 -12.49
N PRO A 36 -30.95 -20.94 -11.60
CA PRO A 36 -31.09 -20.46 -10.21
C PRO A 36 -29.81 -20.63 -9.38
N TYR A 37 -29.08 -21.72 -9.61
CA TYR A 37 -27.81 -22.00 -8.94
C TYR A 37 -26.75 -20.99 -9.40
N GLU A 38 -26.61 -20.77 -10.70
CA GLU A 38 -25.69 -19.80 -11.27
C GLU A 38 -26.02 -18.37 -10.83
N ALA A 39 -27.30 -18.00 -10.75
CA ALA A 39 -27.73 -16.70 -10.25
C ALA A 39 -27.33 -16.48 -8.79
N THR A 40 -27.51 -17.51 -7.94
CA THR A 40 -27.10 -17.47 -6.52
C THR A 40 -25.58 -17.39 -6.41
N ARG A 41 -24.84 -18.24 -7.11
CA ARG A 41 -23.37 -18.24 -7.15
C ARG A 41 -22.83 -16.89 -7.60
N ALA A 42 -23.44 -16.29 -8.62
CA ALA A 42 -23.08 -14.95 -9.10
C ALA A 42 -23.35 -13.88 -8.03
N ALA A 43 -24.45 -13.96 -7.29
CA ALA A 43 -24.74 -13.03 -6.20
C ALA A 43 -23.73 -13.11 -5.05
N PHE A 44 -23.36 -14.32 -4.61
CA PHE A 44 -22.32 -14.53 -3.60
C PHE A 44 -20.96 -14.04 -4.07
N THR A 45 -20.59 -14.36 -5.31
CA THR A 45 -19.35 -13.87 -5.95
C THR A 45 -19.32 -12.34 -5.96
N ARG A 46 -20.40 -11.67 -6.38
CA ARG A 46 -20.45 -10.19 -6.37
C ARG A 46 -20.21 -9.61 -4.97
N ARG A 47 -20.81 -10.20 -3.94
CA ARG A 47 -20.59 -9.77 -2.54
C ARG A 47 -19.14 -10.01 -2.09
N ALA A 48 -18.59 -11.17 -2.41
CA ALA A 48 -17.25 -11.59 -1.99
C ALA A 48 -16.13 -10.71 -2.58
N TYR A 49 -16.34 -10.15 -3.77
CA TYR A 49 -15.39 -9.28 -4.45
C TYR A 49 -15.80 -7.80 -4.49
N GLY A 50 -16.98 -7.45 -3.96
CA GLY A 50 -17.51 -6.09 -4.03
C GLY A 50 -17.83 -5.61 -5.46
N LEU A 51 -18.15 -6.53 -6.38
CA LEU A 51 -18.45 -6.20 -7.77
C LEU A 51 -19.83 -5.54 -7.90
N LEU A 52 -19.90 -4.44 -8.64
CA LEU A 52 -21.17 -3.79 -8.99
C LEU A 52 -21.95 -4.65 -9.99
N ALA A 53 -23.29 -4.54 -9.98
CA ALA A 53 -24.14 -5.20 -10.96
C ALA A 53 -23.82 -4.66 -12.36
N GLY A 54 -23.25 -5.51 -13.23
CA GLY A 54 -22.83 -5.14 -14.59
C GLY A 54 -21.34 -4.77 -14.76
N GLY A 55 -20.50 -4.95 -13.73
CA GLY A 55 -19.08 -4.60 -13.77
C GLY A 55 -18.17 -5.58 -14.53
N SER A 56 -17.32 -4.99 -15.41
CA SER A 56 -16.17 -5.44 -16.22
C SER A 56 -16.06 -6.89 -16.72
N LEU A 57 -15.75 -7.01 -18.01
CA LEU A 57 -15.35 -8.24 -18.72
C LEU A 57 -14.05 -8.91 -18.17
N GLY A 58 -13.37 -8.28 -17.22
CA GLY A 58 -12.23 -8.84 -16.48
C GLY A 58 -12.65 -9.18 -15.05
N GLY A 59 -12.28 -10.37 -14.58
CA GLY A 59 -12.55 -10.82 -13.21
C GLY A 59 -11.95 -9.90 -12.12
N PRO A 60 -12.18 -10.20 -10.84
CA PRO A 60 -11.63 -9.43 -9.73
C PRO A 60 -10.09 -9.38 -9.77
N GLN A 61 -9.53 -8.20 -9.48
CA GLN A 61 -8.10 -7.93 -9.50
C GLN A 61 -7.70 -7.03 -8.33
N GLU A 62 -6.39 -6.88 -8.11
CA GLU A 62 -5.85 -5.91 -7.16
C GLU A 62 -6.16 -4.48 -7.59
N VAL A 63 -6.36 -3.60 -6.62
CA VAL A 63 -6.47 -2.16 -6.83
C VAL A 63 -5.10 -1.62 -7.26
N LEU A 64 -5.07 -0.98 -8.42
CA LEU A 64 -3.87 -0.41 -9.05
C LEU A 64 -3.83 1.13 -8.96
N ARG A 65 -4.32 1.71 -7.85
CA ARG A 65 -4.48 3.18 -7.69
C ARG A 65 -3.18 3.95 -7.96
N PHE A 66 -2.06 3.40 -7.52
CA PHE A 66 -0.73 4.03 -7.62
C PHE A 66 0.19 3.31 -8.60
N ASP A 67 -0.34 2.53 -9.55
CA ASP A 67 0.49 1.76 -10.49
C ASP A 67 1.32 2.67 -11.41
N SER A 68 0.83 3.89 -11.69
CA SER A 68 1.60 4.93 -12.39
C SER A 68 2.87 5.34 -11.64
N PHE A 69 2.96 5.08 -10.33
CA PHE A 69 4.15 5.34 -9.55
C PHE A 69 5.09 4.12 -9.62
N ALA A 70 4.60 2.91 -9.88
CA ALA A 70 5.33 1.65 -9.70
C ALA A 70 6.39 1.33 -10.78
N ASP A 71 7.01 2.33 -11.42
CA ASP A 71 8.18 2.16 -12.29
C ASP A 71 9.27 1.38 -11.54
N SER A 72 9.61 0.20 -12.04
CA SER A 72 10.54 -0.74 -11.41
C SER A 72 11.94 -0.14 -11.23
N SER A 73 12.40 0.69 -12.17
CA SER A 73 13.71 1.35 -12.08
C SER A 73 13.75 2.41 -11.00
N ARG A 74 12.63 3.14 -10.81
CA ARG A 74 12.48 4.13 -9.74
C ARG A 74 12.36 3.44 -8.39
N VAL A 75 11.55 2.39 -8.29
CA VAL A 75 11.38 1.62 -7.05
C VAL A 75 12.70 1.03 -6.60
N ALA A 76 13.47 0.42 -7.51
CA ALA A 76 14.79 -0.14 -7.21
C ALA A 76 15.75 0.95 -6.69
N ARG A 77 15.89 2.07 -7.41
CA ARG A 77 16.76 3.19 -7.00
C ARG A 77 16.39 3.75 -5.62
N LEU A 78 15.10 3.91 -5.34
CA LEU A 78 14.63 4.41 -4.04
C LEU A 78 14.82 3.38 -2.93
N ALA A 79 14.68 2.09 -3.22
CA ALA A 79 14.98 1.03 -2.26
C ALA A 79 16.47 0.99 -1.92
N ASP A 80 17.35 1.13 -2.92
CA ASP A 80 18.80 1.19 -2.73
C ASP A 80 19.20 2.41 -1.89
N TRP A 81 18.73 3.61 -2.25
CA TRP A 81 18.95 4.83 -1.46
C TRP A 81 18.43 4.70 -0.03
N ALA A 82 17.24 4.10 0.13
CA ALA A 82 16.66 3.86 1.44
C ALA A 82 17.45 2.81 2.23
N GLY A 83 18.09 1.85 1.57
CA GLY A 83 19.01 0.90 2.21
C GLY A 83 20.12 1.57 3.00
N ASP A 84 20.64 2.69 2.47
CA ASP A 84 21.74 3.45 3.05
C ASP A 84 21.27 4.51 4.05
N SER A 85 20.13 5.17 3.77
CA SER A 85 19.72 6.40 4.47
C SER A 85 18.44 6.25 5.30
N ALA A 86 17.65 5.21 5.08
CA ALA A 86 16.37 5.02 5.72
C ALA A 86 16.38 3.98 6.83
N LEU A 87 15.46 4.16 7.78
CA LEU A 87 15.23 3.17 8.82
C LEU A 87 14.43 1.96 8.29
N ILE A 88 13.42 2.22 7.45
CA ILE A 88 12.47 1.23 6.94
C ILE A 88 12.48 1.22 5.41
N TYR A 89 12.76 0.05 4.83
CA TYR A 89 12.76 -0.15 3.38
C TYR A 89 12.41 -1.61 3.02
N PRO A 90 11.93 -1.87 1.80
CA PRO A 90 11.63 -3.23 1.34
C PRO A 90 12.90 -4.09 1.32
N GLY A 91 12.86 -5.27 1.92
CA GLY A 91 14.00 -6.18 2.04
C GLY A 91 14.97 -5.85 3.17
N ALA A 92 14.63 -4.92 4.08
CA ALA A 92 15.51 -4.57 5.19
C ALA A 92 15.68 -5.72 6.19
N THR A 93 16.94 -6.12 6.45
CA THR A 93 17.28 -7.24 7.32
C THR A 93 17.99 -6.81 8.60
N GLY A 94 17.74 -7.49 9.72
CA GLY A 94 18.45 -7.25 10.98
C GLY A 94 18.03 -5.97 11.70
N ALA A 95 18.47 -5.82 12.96
CA ALA A 95 18.06 -4.70 13.80
C ALA A 95 18.91 -3.43 13.58
N ALA A 96 18.23 -2.29 13.53
CA ALA A 96 18.83 -0.96 13.55
C ALA A 96 18.70 -0.32 14.93
N ILE A 97 19.70 0.48 15.31
CA ILE A 97 19.69 1.25 16.55
C ILE A 97 19.49 2.71 16.21
N VAL A 98 18.43 3.29 16.76
CA VAL A 98 18.07 4.70 16.57
C VAL A 98 18.40 5.47 17.83
N ARG A 99 19.25 6.49 17.70
CA ARG A 99 19.59 7.39 18.81
C ARG A 99 18.48 8.42 19.03
N ARG A 100 18.48 9.03 20.22
CA ARG A 100 17.52 10.04 20.67
C ARG A 100 17.31 11.14 19.61
N GLY A 101 16.06 11.44 19.27
CA GLY A 101 15.69 12.51 18.32
C GLY A 101 14.69 12.10 17.24
N HIS A 102 14.54 10.80 16.97
CA HIS A 102 13.52 10.29 16.05
C HIS A 102 12.39 9.59 16.82
N SER A 103 11.15 9.96 16.55
CA SER A 103 9.93 9.40 17.15
C SER A 103 9.62 8.01 16.58
N VAL A 104 10.48 7.04 16.89
CA VAL A 104 10.33 5.66 16.44
C VAL A 104 9.65 4.84 17.53
N ALA A 105 8.53 4.19 17.17
CA ALA A 105 7.85 3.25 18.03
C ALA A 105 8.63 1.93 18.13
N ALA A 106 9.54 1.86 19.11
CA ALA A 106 10.37 0.70 19.37
C ALA A 106 10.76 0.57 20.86
N PRO A 107 11.10 -0.64 21.33
CA PRO A 107 11.66 -0.85 22.66
C PRO A 107 12.95 -0.04 22.85
N SER A 108 13.16 0.45 24.06
CA SER A 108 14.47 1.00 24.44
C SER A 108 15.52 -0.12 24.52
N LEU A 109 16.76 0.23 24.19
CA LEU A 109 17.93 -0.63 24.30
C LEU A 109 18.24 -0.96 25.76
N GLY A 110 17.96 0.00 26.65
CA GLY A 110 18.26 -0.11 28.07
C GLY A 110 19.75 -0.16 28.38
N GLY A 111 20.05 -0.50 29.63
CA GLY A 111 21.41 -0.73 30.13
C GLY A 111 21.60 -2.17 30.63
N GLY A 112 22.84 -2.50 30.98
CA GLY A 112 23.19 -3.76 31.66
C GLY A 112 22.61 -5.00 30.99
N LEU A 113 21.83 -5.78 31.75
CA LEU A 113 21.26 -7.05 31.30
C LEU A 113 20.26 -6.91 30.15
N GLN A 114 19.46 -5.83 30.08
CA GLN A 114 18.54 -5.61 28.97
C GLN A 114 19.30 -5.44 27.64
N ARG A 115 20.39 -4.68 27.68
CA ARG A 115 21.27 -4.49 26.53
C ARG A 115 21.96 -5.80 26.14
N LEU A 116 22.44 -6.57 27.11
CA LEU A 116 23.03 -7.88 26.86
C LEU A 116 22.02 -8.85 26.24
N ALA A 117 20.77 -8.88 26.72
CA ALA A 117 19.71 -9.71 26.16
C ALA A 117 19.41 -9.34 24.70
N HIS A 118 19.35 -8.04 24.38
CA HIS A 118 19.22 -7.58 23.00
C HIS A 118 20.44 -7.94 22.16
N ALA A 119 21.65 -7.74 22.67
CA ALA A 119 22.89 -8.11 21.98
C ALA A 119 22.95 -9.61 21.66
N TRP A 120 22.51 -10.46 22.60
CA TRP A 120 22.40 -11.90 22.41
C TRP A 120 21.33 -12.26 21.37
N SER A 121 20.14 -11.67 21.44
CA SER A 121 19.05 -11.95 20.49
C SER A 121 19.42 -11.61 19.05
N GLU A 122 20.15 -10.50 18.87
CA GLU A 122 20.62 -10.05 17.55
C GLU A 122 21.93 -10.72 17.11
N GLN A 123 22.53 -11.57 17.95
CA GLN A 123 23.89 -12.12 17.73
C GLN A 123 24.94 -11.02 17.48
N ARG A 124 24.76 -9.88 18.14
CA ARG A 124 25.54 -8.64 17.99
C ARG A 124 26.06 -8.17 19.34
N LEU A 125 27.12 -8.83 19.79
CA LEU A 125 27.71 -8.55 21.10
C LEU A 125 28.37 -7.16 21.17
N ASP A 126 28.73 -6.55 20.05
CA ASP A 126 29.16 -5.14 19.94
C ASP A 126 28.18 -4.17 20.62
N ILE A 127 26.87 -4.48 20.55
CA ILE A 127 25.83 -3.69 21.19
C ILE A 127 25.99 -3.69 22.70
N ALA A 128 26.35 -4.84 23.31
CA ALA A 128 26.47 -4.99 24.76
C ALA A 128 27.51 -4.04 25.37
N TRP A 129 28.64 -3.85 24.69
CA TRP A 129 29.75 -3.01 25.15
C TRP A 129 29.77 -1.59 24.54
N SER A 130 28.78 -1.25 23.74
CA SER A 130 28.68 0.08 23.12
C SER A 130 28.46 1.21 24.15
N THR A 131 28.89 2.42 23.81
CA THR A 131 28.62 3.65 24.59
C THR A 131 27.24 4.27 24.28
N LEU A 132 26.36 3.51 23.63
CA LEU A 132 25.02 3.97 23.26
C LEU A 132 24.21 4.33 24.52
N PRO A 133 23.37 5.37 24.47
CA PRO A 133 22.55 5.73 25.61
C PRO A 133 21.42 4.70 25.81
N GLY A 134 20.97 4.51 27.06
CA GLY A 134 19.96 3.48 27.38
C GLY A 134 18.56 3.76 26.80
N ASP A 135 18.28 5.01 26.44
CA ASP A 135 17.03 5.43 25.78
C ASP A 135 17.05 5.24 24.26
N ALA A 136 18.20 4.86 23.68
CA ALA A 136 18.30 4.47 22.28
C ALA A 136 17.27 3.38 21.96
N LYS A 137 16.71 3.37 20.76
CA LYS A 137 15.68 2.43 20.35
C LYS A 137 16.25 1.34 19.48
N ILE A 138 15.79 0.10 19.66
CA ILE A 138 16.16 -1.03 18.81
C ILE A 138 14.99 -1.43 17.91
N VAL A 139 15.19 -1.30 16.60
CA VAL A 139 14.16 -1.50 15.58
C VAL A 139 14.47 -2.79 14.83
N ARG A 140 13.71 -3.84 15.12
CA ARG A 140 13.90 -5.19 14.53
C ARG A 140 13.16 -5.35 13.21
N THR A 141 11.87 -5.04 13.20
CA THR A 141 11.03 -5.17 12.02
C THR A 141 11.25 -3.96 11.12
N ARG A 142 12.23 -4.04 10.22
CA ARG A 142 12.58 -2.96 9.30
C ARG A 142 11.98 -3.13 7.91
N ASP A 143 11.70 -4.37 7.51
CA ASP A 143 11.03 -4.63 6.26
C ASP A 143 9.60 -4.07 6.26
N VAL A 144 9.21 -3.47 5.14
CA VAL A 144 7.90 -2.85 4.95
C VAL A 144 6.79 -3.88 5.12
N ARG A 145 6.91 -5.05 4.47
CA ARG A 145 5.88 -6.08 4.47
C ARG A 145 5.78 -6.75 5.83
N GLU A 146 6.90 -7.10 6.45
CA GLU A 146 6.91 -7.69 7.78
C GLU A 146 6.27 -6.75 8.82
N ARG A 147 6.56 -5.45 8.73
CA ARG A 147 5.99 -4.45 9.64
C ARG A 147 4.49 -4.29 9.45
N VAL A 148 4.01 -4.27 8.21
CA VAL A 148 2.58 -4.26 7.91
C VAL A 148 1.93 -5.55 8.43
N ALA A 149 2.51 -6.72 8.19
CA ALA A 149 1.98 -8.01 8.63
C ALA A 149 1.88 -8.10 10.16
N ALA A 150 2.89 -7.59 10.88
CA ALA A 150 2.89 -7.57 12.34
C ALA A 150 1.76 -6.71 12.92
N LEU A 151 1.38 -5.62 12.24
CA LEU A 151 0.32 -4.72 12.68
C LEU A 151 -1.07 -5.13 12.18
N MET A 152 -1.15 -5.69 10.97
CA MET A 152 -2.37 -5.99 10.24
C MET A 152 -2.42 -7.47 9.81
N PRO A 153 -2.32 -8.44 10.73
CA PRO A 153 -2.13 -9.86 10.41
C PRO A 153 -3.33 -10.51 9.71
N LEU A 154 -4.53 -9.94 9.83
CA LEU A 154 -5.74 -10.47 9.20
C LEU A 154 -5.88 -10.06 7.73
N PHE A 155 -5.08 -9.11 7.25
CA PHE A 155 -5.20 -8.57 5.91
C PHE A 155 -4.10 -9.13 5.02
N ALA A 156 -4.50 -9.67 3.87
CA ALA A 156 -3.57 -9.95 2.79
C ALA A 156 -3.02 -8.63 2.24
N GLN A 157 -1.72 -8.61 1.98
CA GLN A 157 -1.05 -7.45 1.38
C GLN A 157 -1.08 -7.57 -0.14
N GLY A 158 -1.12 -6.41 -0.81
CA GLY A 158 -0.96 -6.34 -2.25
C GLY A 158 0.42 -6.82 -2.71
N SER A 159 0.48 -7.27 -3.96
CA SER A 159 1.70 -7.80 -4.60
C SER A 159 2.83 -6.76 -4.75
N ARG A 160 2.50 -5.46 -4.68
CA ARG A 160 3.45 -4.35 -4.88
C ARG A 160 3.63 -3.51 -3.62
N VAL A 161 4.87 -3.04 -3.42
CA VAL A 161 5.20 -1.96 -2.48
C VAL A 161 5.58 -0.75 -3.31
N ILE A 162 4.83 0.34 -3.17
CA ILE A 162 4.93 1.49 -4.06
C ILE A 162 5.55 2.67 -3.30
N PRO A 163 6.68 3.24 -3.75
CA PRO A 163 7.20 4.47 -3.15
C PRO A 163 6.36 5.67 -3.58
N ALA A 164 5.94 6.50 -2.64
CA ALA A 164 5.26 7.75 -2.90
C ALA A 164 5.80 8.85 -1.98
N TYR A 165 5.55 10.11 -2.34
CA TYR A 165 5.90 11.27 -1.55
C TYR A 165 4.65 11.95 -1.01
N LEU A 166 4.66 12.23 0.28
CA LEU A 166 3.74 13.13 0.93
C LEU A 166 4.49 14.43 1.20
N GLY A 167 4.32 15.41 0.31
CA GLY A 167 5.17 16.61 0.31
C GLY A 167 6.61 16.26 -0.09
N ASP A 168 7.54 16.39 0.85
CA ASP A 168 8.94 16.02 0.74
C ASP A 168 9.26 14.64 1.36
N THR A 169 8.32 14.08 2.11
CA THR A 169 8.54 12.89 2.92
C THR A 169 8.25 11.64 2.10
N LEU A 170 9.27 10.78 1.95
CA LEU A 170 9.09 9.47 1.32
C LEU A 170 8.26 8.54 2.22
N ILE A 171 7.30 7.88 1.61
CA ILE A 171 6.45 6.86 2.22
C ILE A 171 6.37 5.62 1.33
N TRP A 172 6.23 4.45 1.96
CA TRP A 172 5.88 3.21 1.28
C TRP A 172 4.37 2.99 1.35
N VAL A 173 3.77 2.69 0.20
CA VAL A 173 2.34 2.44 0.06
C VAL A 173 2.13 0.95 -0.20
N VAL A 174 1.25 0.33 0.59
CA VAL A 174 0.89 -1.08 0.47
C VAL A 174 -0.63 -1.21 0.55
N GLU A 175 -1.25 -1.81 -0.46
CA GLU A 175 -2.69 -2.09 -0.43
C GLU A 175 -3.00 -3.28 0.49
N LEU A 176 -4.11 -3.19 1.22
CA LEU A 176 -4.57 -4.21 2.16
C LEU A 176 -5.94 -4.75 1.74
N TYR A 177 -6.08 -6.07 1.87
CA TYR A 177 -7.27 -6.80 1.48
C TYR A 177 -7.71 -7.79 2.54
N SER A 178 -9.01 -7.83 2.81
CA SER A 178 -9.63 -8.98 3.46
C SER A 178 -9.73 -10.09 2.41
N ALA A 179 -9.02 -11.19 2.63
CA ALA A 179 -8.89 -12.27 1.66
C ALA A 179 -9.08 -13.64 2.32
N THR A 180 -9.83 -14.53 1.67
CA THR A 180 -9.93 -15.94 2.07
C THR A 180 -10.23 -16.83 0.87
N ASN A 181 -9.86 -18.11 0.97
CA ASN A 181 -10.19 -19.15 0.00
C ASN A 181 -11.48 -19.93 0.33
N THR A 182 -12.13 -19.64 1.47
CA THR A 182 -13.25 -20.44 2.02
C THR A 182 -14.62 -19.75 2.04
N TYR A 183 -14.87 -18.75 1.20
CA TYR A 183 -16.17 -18.08 1.18
C TYR A 183 -17.25 -18.91 0.46
N PRO A 184 -18.40 -19.21 1.12
CA PRO A 184 -19.42 -20.11 0.59
C PRO A 184 -19.98 -19.64 -0.75
N LEU A 185 -20.18 -20.58 -1.69
CA LEU A 185 -20.86 -20.36 -2.97
C LEU A 185 -20.27 -19.24 -3.85
N SER A 186 -19.08 -18.72 -3.53
CA SER A 186 -18.37 -17.78 -4.40
C SER A 186 -17.54 -18.55 -5.43
N ARG A 187 -17.27 -17.89 -6.55
CA ARG A 187 -16.29 -18.37 -7.53
C ARG A 187 -14.88 -18.03 -7.03
N HIS A 188 -13.96 -18.95 -7.30
CA HIS A 188 -12.55 -18.77 -7.02
C HIS A 188 -11.86 -18.07 -8.19
N TYR A 189 -10.99 -17.12 -7.88
CA TYR A 189 -10.15 -16.43 -8.85
C TYR A 189 -8.70 -16.46 -8.39
N GLN A 190 -7.79 -16.55 -9.35
CA GLN A 190 -6.35 -16.40 -9.12
C GLN A 190 -6.03 -14.90 -9.04
N ILE A 191 -5.69 -14.41 -7.85
CA ILE A 191 -5.39 -13.01 -7.57
C ILE A 191 -4.09 -12.95 -6.78
N ALA A 192 -3.13 -12.15 -7.25
CA ALA A 192 -1.81 -12.01 -6.61
C ALA A 192 -1.06 -13.35 -6.44
N GLY A 193 -1.27 -14.31 -7.35
CA GLY A 193 -0.63 -15.63 -7.31
C GLY A 193 -1.29 -16.65 -6.38
N GLU A 194 -2.42 -16.31 -5.77
CA GLU A 194 -3.18 -17.21 -4.89
C GLU A 194 -4.63 -17.37 -5.33
N GLU A 195 -5.18 -18.56 -5.06
CA GLU A 195 -6.59 -18.81 -5.24
C GLU A 195 -7.39 -18.16 -4.10
N ARG A 196 -8.27 -17.22 -4.44
CA ARG A 196 -9.11 -16.49 -3.50
C ARG A 196 -10.57 -16.75 -3.85
N ALA A 197 -11.41 -16.93 -2.83
CA ALA A 197 -12.87 -17.00 -2.94
C ALA A 197 -13.54 -15.70 -2.48
N TYR A 198 -12.82 -14.91 -1.70
CA TYR A 198 -13.19 -13.61 -1.18
C TYR A 198 -11.97 -12.71 -1.25
N PHE A 199 -12.16 -11.50 -1.76
CA PHE A 199 -11.09 -10.52 -1.90
C PHE A 199 -11.72 -9.14 -1.97
N ARG A 200 -11.67 -8.40 -0.86
CA ARG A 200 -12.18 -7.02 -0.80
C ARG A 200 -11.08 -6.08 -0.34
N HIS A 201 -10.99 -4.94 -1.02
CA HIS A 201 -10.08 -3.86 -0.63
C HIS A 201 -10.52 -3.29 0.71
N SER A 202 -9.62 -3.36 1.70
CA SER A 202 -9.89 -2.98 3.09
C SER A 202 -9.31 -1.62 3.41
N GLY A 203 -8.18 -1.27 2.79
CA GLY A 203 -7.54 0.02 2.94
C GLY A 203 -6.14 0.05 2.35
N THR A 204 -5.49 1.19 2.51
CA THR A 204 -4.14 1.43 2.02
C THR A 204 -3.25 1.78 3.21
N ALA A 205 -2.21 0.97 3.45
CA ALA A 205 -1.21 1.23 4.47
C ALA A 205 -0.13 2.17 3.94
N LEU A 206 0.13 3.23 4.71
CA LEU A 206 1.17 4.22 4.45
C LEU A 206 2.23 4.09 5.53
N LEU A 207 3.46 3.85 5.12
CA LEU A 207 4.60 3.64 6.01
C LEU A 207 5.62 4.74 5.82
N ASN A 208 5.87 5.48 6.89
CA ASN A 208 6.88 6.51 6.89
C ASN A 208 8.28 5.89 6.96
N VAL A 209 9.16 6.31 6.05
CA VAL A 209 10.50 5.71 5.84
C VAL A 209 11.49 6.00 6.97
N SER A 210 11.38 7.18 7.60
CA SER A 210 12.29 7.61 8.67
C SER A 210 11.85 7.15 10.06
N THR A 211 10.55 7.15 10.33
CA THR A 211 9.99 6.81 11.66
C THR A 211 9.49 5.38 11.76
N GLY A 212 9.18 4.73 10.64
CA GLY A 212 8.51 3.43 10.60
C GLY A 212 7.08 3.42 11.14
N ARG A 213 6.45 4.60 11.24
CA ARG A 213 5.04 4.70 11.59
C ARG A 213 4.18 4.19 10.43
N VAL A 214 3.25 3.31 10.75
CA VAL A 214 2.25 2.80 9.81
C VAL A 214 0.93 3.51 10.09
N THR A 215 0.31 4.07 9.06
CA THR A 215 -1.02 4.67 9.11
C THR A 215 -1.86 4.06 8.00
N VAL A 216 -3.02 3.51 8.35
CA VAL A 216 -3.92 2.90 7.38
C VAL A 216 -5.03 3.88 7.03
N VAL A 217 -5.19 4.15 5.74
CA VAL A 217 -6.33 4.87 5.19
C VAL A 217 -7.41 3.86 4.81
N PRO A 218 -8.63 3.92 5.38
CA PRO A 218 -9.68 2.95 5.07
C PRO A 218 -10.15 3.07 3.61
N ALA A 219 -10.47 1.93 2.99
CA ALA A 219 -11.09 1.92 1.67
C ALA A 219 -12.54 2.42 1.72
N PRO A 220 -13.03 3.12 0.67
CA PRO A 220 -14.46 3.39 0.54
C PRO A 220 -15.21 2.06 0.37
N GLY A 221 -16.24 1.84 1.19
CA GLY A 221 -16.99 0.56 1.17
C GLY A 221 -16.22 -0.63 1.75
N ALA A 222 -15.28 -0.37 2.67
CA ALA A 222 -14.53 -1.38 3.41
C ALA A 222 -15.43 -2.51 3.94
N ASP A 223 -14.89 -3.73 3.95
CA ASP A 223 -15.62 -4.91 4.38
C ASP A 223 -15.84 -4.99 5.90
N PRO A 224 -16.74 -5.87 6.38
CA PRO A 224 -17.02 -5.99 7.82
C PRO A 224 -15.79 -6.31 8.68
N ILE A 225 -14.81 -7.05 8.17
CA ILE A 225 -13.58 -7.40 8.91
C ILE A 225 -12.74 -6.14 9.10
N ALA A 226 -12.55 -5.35 8.03
CA ALA A 226 -11.87 -4.06 8.09
C ALA A 226 -12.56 -3.08 9.05
N VAL A 227 -13.89 -3.01 9.02
CA VAL A 227 -14.68 -2.15 9.92
C VAL A 227 -14.47 -2.56 11.38
N ALA A 228 -14.55 -3.86 11.69
CA ALA A 228 -14.36 -4.37 13.04
C ALA A 228 -12.93 -4.14 13.55
N TRP A 229 -11.93 -4.39 12.70
CA TRP A 229 -10.52 -4.20 13.05
C TRP A 229 -10.20 -2.73 13.34
N ARG A 230 -10.71 -1.81 12.52
CA ARG A 230 -10.59 -0.37 12.74
C ARG A 230 -11.22 0.07 14.06
N ALA A 231 -12.39 -0.47 14.40
CA ALA A 231 -13.03 -0.17 15.67
C ALA A 231 -12.19 -0.64 16.87
N ARG A 232 -11.47 -1.76 16.73
CA ARG A 232 -10.59 -2.30 17.78
C ARG A 232 -9.28 -1.53 17.93
N PHE A 233 -8.68 -1.08 16.83
CA PHE A 233 -7.35 -0.45 16.80
C PHE A 233 -7.36 0.94 16.15
N PRO A 234 -8.14 1.90 16.67
CA PRO A 234 -8.34 3.20 16.00
C PRO A 234 -7.05 4.01 15.83
N ALA A 235 -6.05 3.83 16.70
CA ALA A 235 -4.77 4.55 16.64
C ALA A 235 -3.94 4.28 15.38
N ASN A 236 -4.18 3.15 14.70
CA ASN A 236 -3.48 2.76 13.47
C ASN A 236 -4.16 3.32 12.21
N PHE A 237 -5.37 3.87 12.35
CA PHE A 237 -6.17 4.37 11.24
C PHE A 237 -6.23 5.89 11.26
N ARG A 238 -6.23 6.49 10.07
CA ARG A 238 -6.47 7.92 9.95
C ARG A 238 -7.96 8.22 10.21
N PRO A 239 -8.29 9.21 11.08
CA PRO A 239 -9.66 9.71 11.19
C PRO A 239 -10.02 10.54 9.94
N GLY A 240 -11.20 10.32 9.35
CA GLY A 240 -11.73 11.13 8.24
C GLY A 240 -11.70 10.45 6.85
N VAL A 241 -11.83 11.29 5.82
CA VAL A 241 -11.92 10.94 4.38
C VAL A 241 -10.52 10.57 3.83
N PRO A 242 -10.39 9.75 2.78
CA PRO A 242 -9.11 9.38 2.15
C PRO A 242 -8.34 10.51 1.43
N ASP A 243 -8.47 11.78 1.86
CA ASP A 243 -7.81 12.95 1.25
C ASP A 243 -6.29 12.79 1.16
N LEU A 244 -5.70 12.10 2.13
CA LEU A 244 -4.26 11.85 2.18
C LEU A 244 -3.75 11.05 0.98
N LEU A 245 -4.55 10.15 0.42
CA LEU A 245 -4.16 9.34 -0.73
C LEU A 245 -4.06 10.19 -2.00
N ASP A 246 -4.86 11.25 -2.09
CA ASP A 246 -4.87 12.17 -3.22
C ASP A 246 -3.72 13.18 -3.14
N GLU A 247 -3.16 13.38 -1.95
CA GLU A 247 -1.95 14.19 -1.76
C GLU A 247 -0.67 13.47 -2.19
N LEU A 248 -0.70 12.15 -2.43
CA LEU A 248 0.49 11.38 -2.77
C LEU A 248 0.99 11.67 -4.18
N THR A 249 2.31 11.80 -4.30
CA THR A 249 2.97 12.16 -5.55
C THR A 249 4.12 11.18 -5.88
N PRO A 250 4.44 10.96 -7.16
CA PRO A 250 5.51 10.03 -7.56
C PRO A 250 6.91 10.61 -7.34
N ALA A 251 7.02 11.93 -7.22
CA ALA A 251 8.23 12.69 -7.00
C ALA A 251 8.00 13.68 -5.85
N PRO A 252 9.05 14.05 -5.08
CA PRO A 252 8.90 15.04 -4.03
C PRO A 252 8.37 16.34 -4.65
N ARG A 253 7.40 16.97 -3.98
CA ARG A 253 6.92 18.28 -4.43
C ARG A 253 8.06 19.28 -4.32
N GLY A 254 8.61 19.69 -5.46
CA GLY A 254 9.56 20.79 -5.53
C GLY A 254 8.89 22.12 -5.15
N PRO A 255 9.67 23.17 -4.82
CA PRO A 255 9.11 24.48 -4.62
C PRO A 255 8.35 24.91 -5.88
N LEU A 256 7.20 25.57 -5.69
CA LEU A 256 6.37 26.10 -6.78
C LEU A 256 7.27 26.85 -7.78
N ALA A 257 7.12 26.54 -9.07
CA ALA A 257 7.84 27.23 -10.15
C ALA A 257 7.55 28.74 -10.04
N GLY A 258 8.53 29.50 -9.54
CA GLY A 258 8.40 30.91 -9.20
C GLY A 258 9.47 31.44 -8.24
N SER A 259 10.13 30.57 -7.46
CA SER A 259 11.31 30.95 -6.65
C SER A 259 12.62 30.82 -7.45
N SER A 260 12.81 31.65 -8.47
CA SER A 260 14.14 31.86 -9.05
C SER A 260 14.99 32.69 -8.08
N GLY A 261 15.58 32.02 -7.07
CA GLY A 261 16.56 32.60 -6.15
C GLY A 261 17.88 31.85 -6.28
N GLY A 262 18.89 32.52 -6.81
CA GLY A 262 20.20 31.97 -7.20
C GLY A 262 20.91 31.14 -6.13
N ALA A 263 21.85 30.29 -6.59
CA ALA A 263 22.69 29.48 -5.72
C ALA A 263 23.57 30.35 -4.82
N PHE A 264 23.39 30.25 -3.51
CA PHE A 264 24.31 30.82 -2.53
C PHE A 264 25.17 29.68 -1.95
N THR A 265 26.49 29.84 -1.99
CA THR A 265 27.44 28.93 -1.33
C THR A 265 27.55 29.28 0.16
N PRO A 266 27.32 28.33 1.08
CA PRO A 266 27.34 28.61 2.50
C PRO A 266 28.77 28.72 3.06
N GLY A 267 28.94 29.65 4.02
CA GLY A 267 30.16 29.83 4.79
C GLY A 267 30.36 31.26 5.31
N THR A 268 30.24 32.27 4.43
CA THR A 268 30.57 33.67 4.79
C THR A 268 29.69 34.72 4.13
N ASP A 269 28.66 34.34 3.37
CA ASP A 269 27.89 35.29 2.57
C ASP A 269 26.87 36.09 3.42
N PRO A 270 26.99 37.43 3.53
CA PRO A 270 25.98 38.27 4.16
C PRO A 270 24.59 38.14 3.49
N ALA A 271 24.52 37.78 2.21
CA ALA A 271 23.25 37.55 1.50
C ALA A 271 22.51 36.30 2.01
N PHE A 272 23.23 35.22 2.30
CA PHE A 272 22.66 34.01 2.90
C PHE A 272 22.06 34.30 4.28
N ARG A 273 22.80 35.04 5.13
CA ARG A 273 22.32 35.43 6.46
C ARG A 273 21.09 36.33 6.38
N ALA A 274 21.05 37.26 5.42
CA ALA A 274 19.90 38.11 5.18
C ALA A 274 18.67 37.29 4.77
N GLU A 275 18.84 36.31 3.89
CA GLU A 275 17.75 35.45 3.42
C GLU A 275 17.22 34.52 4.52
N VAL A 276 18.10 33.89 5.30
CA VAL A 276 17.70 33.09 6.47
C VAL A 276 16.93 33.95 7.49
N THR A 277 17.40 35.18 7.75
CA THR A 277 16.73 36.11 8.67
C THR A 277 15.35 36.52 8.15
N ARG A 278 15.21 36.73 6.83
CA ARG A 278 13.94 37.04 6.17
C ARG A 278 12.95 35.87 6.25
N LEU A 279 13.41 34.65 6.03
CA LEU A 279 12.58 33.44 6.13
C LEU A 279 12.12 33.21 7.56
N TYR A 280 13.00 33.41 8.54
CA TYR A 280 12.66 33.27 9.95
C TYR A 280 11.63 34.31 10.41
N SER A 281 11.76 35.57 9.96
CA SER A 281 10.79 36.62 10.29
C SER A 281 9.42 36.38 9.62
N ALA A 282 9.41 35.88 8.38
CA ALA A 282 8.19 35.48 7.67
C ALA A 282 7.48 34.31 8.39
N MET A 283 8.22 33.29 8.82
CA MET A 283 7.70 32.19 9.64
C MET A 283 7.06 32.69 10.93
N LYS A 284 7.74 33.59 11.65
CA LYS A 284 7.24 34.15 12.91
C LYS A 284 5.98 34.99 12.70
N SER A 285 5.90 35.73 11.58
CA SER A 285 4.71 36.47 11.18
C SER A 285 3.54 35.55 10.88
N ALA A 286 3.75 34.48 10.11
CA ALA A 286 2.72 33.49 9.78
C ALA A 286 2.17 32.80 11.04
N LEU A 287 3.04 32.42 11.97
CA LEU A 287 2.67 31.88 13.27
C LEU A 287 1.82 32.85 14.10
N SER A 288 2.18 34.13 14.13
CA SER A 288 1.42 35.15 14.85
C SER A 288 0.06 35.44 14.23
N ALA A 289 -0.10 35.21 12.93
CA ALA A 289 -1.34 35.34 12.19
C ALA A 289 -2.21 34.07 12.23
N GLY A 290 -1.71 32.96 12.80
CA GLY A 290 -2.40 31.65 12.80
C GLY A 290 -2.43 30.95 11.44
N ASP A 291 -1.65 31.42 10.46
CA ASP A 291 -1.60 30.86 9.11
C ASP A 291 -0.55 29.74 9.03
N LEU A 292 -0.99 28.53 9.38
CA LEU A 292 -0.14 27.33 9.40
C LEU A 292 0.31 26.88 8.01
N ALA A 293 -0.45 27.23 6.95
CA ALA A 293 -0.08 26.88 5.58
C ALA A 293 1.08 27.76 5.10
N ALA A 294 1.01 29.06 5.35
CA ALA A 294 2.11 29.98 5.08
C ALA A 294 3.36 29.64 5.91
N PHE A 295 3.17 29.25 7.17
CA PHE A 295 4.27 28.79 8.03
C PHE A 295 5.00 27.58 7.41
N GLY A 296 4.25 26.55 6.99
CA GLY A 296 4.82 25.37 6.34
C GLY A 296 5.62 25.72 5.09
N ALA A 297 5.06 26.59 4.22
CA ALA A 297 5.74 27.02 3.00
C ALA A 297 7.08 27.73 3.27
N PHE A 298 7.16 28.58 4.30
CA PHE A 298 8.40 29.24 4.69
C PHE A 298 9.40 28.28 5.34
N TYR A 299 8.92 27.33 6.14
CA TYR A 299 9.76 26.28 6.73
C TYR A 299 10.44 25.43 5.65
N ASP A 300 9.70 25.00 4.64
CA ASP A 300 10.21 24.21 3.52
C ASP A 300 11.28 24.99 2.71
N SER A 301 11.04 26.29 2.50
CA SER A 301 12.02 27.17 1.82
C SER A 301 13.32 27.36 2.62
N LEU A 302 13.26 27.35 3.95
CA LEU A 302 14.43 27.41 4.81
C LEU A 302 15.23 26.10 4.73
N GLY A 303 14.55 24.97 4.71
CA GLY A 303 15.17 23.65 4.51
C GLY A 303 15.96 23.57 3.20
N ALA A 304 15.43 24.13 2.11
CA ALA A 304 16.09 24.15 0.80
C ALA A 304 17.29 25.11 0.70
N VAL A 305 17.37 26.10 1.60
CA VAL A 305 18.50 27.04 1.70
C VAL A 305 19.62 26.43 2.53
N VAL A 306 19.30 25.69 3.59
CA VAL A 306 20.29 25.07 4.50
C VAL A 306 20.76 23.71 4.00
N GLY A 307 19.89 22.92 3.35
CA GLY A 307 20.20 21.56 2.88
C GLY A 307 20.99 21.48 1.56
N ARG A 308 21.58 22.59 1.10
CA ARG A 308 22.38 22.68 -0.13
C ARG A 308 23.90 22.59 0.12
N GLU A 309 24.32 22.08 1.29
CA GLU A 309 25.70 21.71 1.65
C GLU A 309 26.09 20.31 1.18
#